data_AF-A0A060UM62-F1
#
_entry.id   AF-A0A060UM62-F1
#
_cell.length_a   1.000
_cell.length_b   1.000
_cell.length_c   1.000
_cell.angle_alpha   90.00
_cell.angle_beta   90.00
_cell.angle_gamma   90.00
#
_symmetry.space_group_name_H-M   'P 1'
#
loop_
_entity.id
_entity.type
_entity.pdbx_description
1 polymer ?
#
loop_
_entity_poly.entity_id
_entity_poly.type
_entity_poly.pdbx_seq_one_letter_code
_entity_poly.pdbx_strand_id
1 'polypeptide(L)' 'MNQRATLITSQLPVNHWHEYLGEPTVADAVLDRLLQSAHRLDLKGDSLRRHRDAHEIP' A
#
# COMPACT_ATOMS: atom_id res chain seq x y z
N MET A 1 -15.06 14.04 18.57
CA MET A 1 -13.71 13.46 18.42
C MET A 1 -13.50 13.17 16.93
N ASN A 2 -12.61 13.88 16.25
CA ASN A 2 -12.43 13.76 14.80
C ASN A 2 -11.54 12.53 14.51
N GLN A 3 -12.12 11.36 14.29
CA GLN A 3 -11.37 10.18 13.83
C GLN A 3 -11.17 10.31 12.31
N ARG A 4 -9.93 10.52 11.88
CA ARG A 4 -9.55 10.54 10.46
C ARG A 4 -8.94 9.19 10.12
N ALA A 5 -9.43 8.56 9.06
CA ALA A 5 -8.83 7.37 8.48
C ALA A 5 -7.87 7.75 7.35
N THR A 6 -6.80 6.99 7.21
CA THR A 6 -5.83 7.13 6.11
C THR A 6 -5.77 5.81 5.35
N LEU A 7 -6.00 5.87 4.03
CA LEU A 7 -5.83 4.73 3.13
C LEU A 7 -4.52 4.90 2.36
N ILE A 8 -3.71 3.84 2.35
CA ILE A 8 -2.44 3.80 1.62
C ILE A 8 -2.48 2.60 0.68
N THR A 9 -2.03 2.81 -0.55
CA THR A 9 -1.82 1.74 -1.53
C THR A 9 -0.35 1.69 -1.89
N SER A 10 0.21 0.50 -1.99
CA SER A 10 1.61 0.29 -2.34
C SER A 10 1.73 -0.95 -3.19
N GLN A 11 2.66 -0.92 -4.14
CA GLN A 11 3.07 -2.10 -4.89
C GLN A 11 4.14 -2.90 -4.15
N LEU A 12 4.72 -2.34 -3.08
CA LEU A 12 5.68 -3.01 -2.22
C LEU A 12 4.96 -3.58 -1.00
N PRO A 13 5.21 -4.85 -0.66
CA PRO A 13 4.79 -5.40 0.64
C PRO A 13 5.37 -4.57 1.80
N VAL A 14 4.64 -4.46 2.91
CA VAL A 14 4.96 -3.57 4.03
C VAL A 14 6.35 -3.84 4.64
N ASN A 15 6.81 -5.09 4.65
CA ASN A 15 8.14 -5.46 5.15
C ASN A 15 9.30 -4.83 4.36
N HIS A 16 9.08 -4.43 3.11
CA HIS A 16 10.09 -3.74 2.29
C HIS A 16 10.09 -2.22 2.46
N TRP A 17 9.10 -1.65 3.17
CA TRP A 17 8.98 -0.20 3.29
C TRP A 17 10.13 0.40 4.10
N HIS A 18 10.58 -0.29 5.14
CA HIS A 18 11.68 0.20 5.98
C HIS A 18 12.96 0.39 5.17
N GLU A 19 13.33 -0.61 4.37
CA GLU A 19 14.48 -0.54 3.47
C GLU A 19 14.29 0.51 2.37
N TYR A 20 13.09 0.57 1.76
CA TYR A 20 12.77 1.51 0.69
C TYR A 20 12.86 2.98 1.13
N LEU A 21 12.52 3.29 2.39
CA LEU A 21 12.61 4.64 2.95
C LEU A 21 14.07 5.10 3.15
N GLY A 22 15.03 4.18 3.27
CA GLY A 22 16.46 4.46 3.22
C GLY A 22 17.07 5.18 4.43
N GLU A 23 16.26 5.70 5.35
CA GLU A 23 16.72 6.29 6.61
C GLU A 23 16.01 5.61 7.78
N PRO A 24 16.73 4.88 8.66
CA PRO A 24 16.12 4.08 9.72
C PRO A 24 15.21 4.86 10.67
N THR A 25 15.61 6.06 11.08
CA THR A 25 14.89 6.86 12.09
C THR A 25 13.51 7.31 11.57
N VAL A 26 13.47 7.78 10.33
CA VAL A 26 12.26 8.19 9.62
C VAL A 26 11.43 6.96 9.27
N ALA A 27 12.06 5.86 8.85
CA ALA A 27 11.37 4.62 8.56
C ALA A 27 10.60 4.11 9.77
N ASP A 28 11.25 4.02 10.93
CA ASP A 28 10.61 3.63 12.19
C ASP A 28 9.47 4.59 12.55
N ALA A 29 9.71 5.90 12.53
CA ALA A 29 8.69 6.90 12.89
C ALA A 29 7.46 6.89 11.97
N VAL A 30 7.66 6.61 10.68
CA VAL A 30 6.57 6.47 9.69
C VAL A 30 5.81 5.17 9.92
N LEU A 31 6.52 4.05 10.07
CA LEU A 31 5.90 2.73 10.23
C LEU A 31 5.14 2.63 11.55
N ASP A 32 5.64 3.20 12.64
CA ASP A 32 4.92 3.27 13.92
C ASP A 32 3.57 3.98 13.77
N ARG A 33 3.55 5.15 13.12
CA ARG A 33 2.31 5.92 12.94
C ARG A 33 1.30 5.22 12.04
N LEU A 34 1.79 4.56 10.99
CA LEU A 34 0.92 3.97 9.97
C LEU A 34 0.44 2.57 10.36
N LEU A 35 1.29 1.75 10.97
CA LEU A 35 1.02 0.33 11.17
C LEU A 35 0.44 -0.03 12.54
N GLN A 36 0.56 0.84 13.55
CA GLN A 36 0.10 0.56 14.93
C GLN A 36 -1.35 0.06 15.00
N SER A 37 -2.23 0.54 14.11
CA SER A 37 -3.64 0.11 14.03
C SER A 37 -4.12 -0.13 12.59
N ALA A 38 -3.20 -0.53 11.68
CA ALA A 38 -3.56 -0.73 10.28
C ALA A 38 -4.24 -2.08 10.02
N HIS A 39 -5.30 -2.04 9.20
CA HIS A 39 -5.80 -3.22 8.51
C HIS A 39 -5.00 -3.40 7.20
N ARG A 40 -4.33 -4.54 7.06
CA ARG A 40 -3.52 -4.87 5.88
C ARG A 40 -4.31 -5.77 4.94
N LEU A 41 -4.37 -5.38 3.67
CA LEU A 41 -5.05 -6.12 2.61
C LEU A 41 -4.04 -6.40 1.49
N ASP A 42 -3.56 -7.63 1.41
CA ASP A 42 -2.67 -8.06 0.34
C ASP A 42 -3.49 -8.41 -0.90
N LEU A 43 -3.47 -7.50 -1.88
CA LEU A 43 -4.16 -7.71 -3.14
C LEU A 43 -3.35 -8.70 -4.01
N LYS A 44 -4.05 -9.69 -4.56
CA LYS A 44 -3.50 -10.72 -5.45
C LYS A 44 -4.31 -10.78 -6.73
N GLY A 45 -3.68 -11.26 -7.81
CA GLY A 45 -4.32 -11.46 -9.10
C GLY A 45 -3.74 -10.58 -10.20
N ASP A 46 -4.29 -10.76 -11.40
CA ASP A 46 -3.84 -10.07 -12.60
C ASP A 46 -4.28 -8.61 -12.66
N SER A 47 -3.55 -7.80 -13.43
CA SER A 47 -3.93 -6.40 -13.65
C SER A 47 -5.29 -6.33 -14.33
N LEU A 48 -6.26 -5.68 -13.66
CA LEU A 48 -7.57 -5.40 -14.23
C LEU A 48 -7.51 -4.52 -15.48
N ARG A 49 -6.39 -3.82 -15.74
CA ARG A 49 -6.18 -3.06 -16.98
C ARG A 49 -6.14 -3.97 -18.20
N ARG A 50 -5.53 -5.16 -18.09
CA ARG A 50 -5.47 -6.15 -19.18
C ARG A 50 -6.86 -6.62 -19.62
N HIS A 51 -7.82 -6.64 -18.71
CA HIS A 51 -9.20 -7.04 -19.01
C HIS A 51 -10.00 -5.94 -19.72
N ARG A 52 -9.59 -4.66 -19.59
CA ARG A 52 -10.24 -3.55 -20.30
C ARG A 52 -9.85 -3.51 -21.77
N ASP A 53 -8.58 -3.77 -22.08
CA ASP A 53 -8.10 -3.83 -23.47
C ASP A 53 -8.77 -4.98 -24.26
N ALA A 54 -9.22 -6.04 -23.57
CA ALA A 54 -9.98 -7.15 -24.16
C ALA A 54 -11.49 -6.86 -24.36
N HIS A 55 -12.03 -5.79 -23.75
CA HIS A 55 -13.42 -5.37 -23.94
C HIS A 55 -13.58 -4.33 -25.06
N GLU A 56 -12.47 -3.85 -25.63
CA GLU A 56 -12.44 -3.06 -26.87
C GLU A 56 -12.19 -3.97 -28.07
N ILE A 57 -13.12 -4.89 -28.34
CA ILE A 57 -13.26 -5.52 -29.66
C ILE A 57 -14.65 -5.09 -30.20
N PRO A 58 -14.77 -4.51 -31.40
CA PRO A 58 -16.06 -4.23 -32.01
C PRO A 58 -16.91 -5.49 -32.21
#